data_AF-A0A182FA93-F1
#
_entry.id   AF-A0A182FA93-F1
#
_cell.length_a   1.000
_cell.length_b   1.000
_cell.length_c   1.000
_cell.angle_alpha   90.00
_cell.angle_beta   90.00
_cell.angle_gamma   90.00
#
_symmetry.space_group_name_H-M   'P 1'
#
loop_
_entity.id
_entity.type
_entity.pdbx_description
1 polymer ?
#
loop_
_entity_poly.entity_id
_entity_poly.type
_entity_poly.pdbx_seq_one_letter_code
_entity_poly.pdbx_strand_id
1 'polypeptide(L)'
;MELVRAATDMFWSTRIWLPPNITWEDIRPGVRPDVNHADYRHLIYPIPLAAVILMLRSVVERQLHSNNTMRGTRAKPCLGPPIVVANLIATNRRTALTQQQPTFHPKKGSQ
;
A
#
# COMPACT_ATOMS: atom_id res chain seq x y z
N MET A 1 27.77 27.74 11.84
CA MET A 1 28.40 27.02 10.72
C MET A 1 29.77 26.46 11.09
N GLU A 2 30.63 27.21 11.79
CA GLU A 2 31.97 26.73 12.20
C GLU A 2 31.97 25.56 13.17
N LEU A 3 31.01 25.50 14.11
CA LEU A 3 30.89 24.37 15.05
C LEU A 3 30.55 23.05 14.34
N VAL A 4 29.72 23.09 13.30
CA VAL A 4 29.36 21.91 12.50
C VAL A 4 30.56 21.42 11.70
N ARG A 5 31.37 22.34 11.16
CA ARG A 5 32.62 22.01 10.47
C ARG A 5 33.63 21.39 11.43
N ALA A 6 33.85 22.01 12.59
CA ALA A 6 34.73 21.47 13.63
C ALA A 6 34.27 20.10 14.16
N ALA A 7 32.97 19.90 14.34
CA ALA A 7 32.42 18.60 14.72
C ALA A 7 32.59 17.56 13.62
N THR A 8 32.43 17.95 12.36
CA THR A 8 32.64 17.08 11.19
C THR A 8 34.13 16.73 11.03
N ASP A 9 35.03 17.69 11.18
CA ASP A 9 36.48 17.50 11.08
C ASP A 9 37.02 16.66 12.24
N MET A 10 36.47 16.84 13.44
CA MET A 10 36.79 16.01 14.60
C MET A 10 36.23 14.59 14.42
N PHE A 11 34.97 14.47 13.99
CA PHE A 11 34.36 13.18 13.69
C PHE A 11 35.10 12.43 12.57
N TRP A 12 35.62 13.12 11.56
CA TRP A 12 36.44 12.53 10.50
C TRP A 12 37.94 12.48 10.82
N SER A 13 38.35 12.76 12.06
CA SER A 13 39.75 12.71 12.47
C SER A 13 40.20 11.26 12.72
N THR A 14 41.36 10.91 12.16
CA THR A 14 42.07 9.63 12.40
C THR A 14 42.24 9.32 13.88
N ARG A 15 42.39 10.34 14.74
CA ARG A 15 42.64 10.16 16.18
C ARG A 15 41.46 9.60 16.97
N ILE A 16 40.23 9.74 16.47
CA ILE A 16 39.02 9.23 17.13
C ILE A 16 38.69 7.81 16.69
N TRP A 17 38.89 7.51 15.41
CA TRP A 17 38.53 6.21 14.86
C TRP A 17 39.65 5.17 14.90
N LEU A 18 40.91 5.60 14.88
CA LEU A 18 42.07 4.70 14.85
C LEU A 18 42.84 4.74 16.18
N PRO A 19 43.25 3.56 16.69
CA PRO A 19 44.25 3.47 17.75
C PRO A 19 45.54 4.20 17.34
N PRO A 20 46.32 4.76 18.29
CA PRO A 20 47.49 5.60 18.00
C PRO A 20 48.63 4.91 17.23
N ASN A 21 48.54 3.59 17.00
CA ASN A 21 49.52 2.78 16.30
C ASN A 21 49.13 2.43 14.85
N ILE A 22 47.92 2.80 14.40
CA ILE A 22 47.42 2.51 13.06
C ILE A 22 47.12 3.83 12.36
N THR A 23 47.48 3.92 11.08
CA THR A 23 47.14 5.06 10.21
C THR A 23 46.29 4.56 9.06
N TRP A 24 45.54 5.46 8.41
CA TRP A 24 44.76 5.10 7.22
C TRP A 24 45.63 4.55 6.08
N GLU A 25 46.89 4.97 6.00
CA GLU A 25 47.86 4.42 5.05
C GLU A 25 48.07 2.90 5.26
N ASP A 26 48.02 2.41 6.49
CA ASP A 26 48.19 0.99 6.80
C ASP A 26 46.94 0.14 6.52
N ILE A 27 45.79 0.76 6.32
CA ILE A 27 44.50 0.11 5.99
C ILE A 27 44.23 0.15 4.48
N ARG A 28 45.05 0.85 3.70
CA ARG A 28 44.86 0.92 2.25
C ARG A 28 45.03 -0.48 1.63
N PRO A 29 44.13 -0.88 0.71
CA PRO A 29 44.24 -2.16 0.03
C PRO A 29 45.58 -2.24 -0.70
N GLY A 30 46.38 -3.25 -0.39
CA GLY A 30 47.70 -3.50 -1.00
C GLY A 30 48.92 -3.20 -0.13
N VAL A 31 48.76 -2.68 1.09
CA VAL A 31 49.90 -2.37 1.98
C VAL A 31 50.36 -3.60 2.78
N ARG A 32 49.44 -4.52 3.10
CA ARG A 32 49.73 -5.79 3.78
C ARG A 32 49.33 -6.95 2.87
N PRO A 33 50.25 -7.83 2.45
CA PRO A 33 49.93 -8.99 1.60
C PRO A 33 49.07 -10.05 2.33
N ASP A 34 48.96 -9.93 3.65
CA ASP A 34 48.20 -10.84 4.53
C ASP A 34 46.72 -10.42 4.70
N VAL A 35 46.37 -9.17 4.36
CA VAL A 35 45.02 -8.64 4.59
C VAL A 35 44.33 -8.38 3.25
N ASN A 36 43.55 -9.35 2.79
CA ASN A 36 42.71 -9.20 1.62
C ASN A 36 41.41 -8.45 2.00
N HIS A 37 41.39 -7.15 1.75
CA HIS A 37 40.18 -6.34 1.96
C HIS A 37 39.09 -6.74 0.95
N ALA A 38 37.84 -6.79 1.42
CA ALA A 38 36.71 -7.14 0.56
C ALA A 38 36.58 -6.15 -0.61
N ASP A 39 36.57 -6.67 -1.85
CA ASP A 39 36.40 -5.84 -3.04
C ASP A 39 34.97 -5.27 -3.07
N TYR A 40 34.87 -3.94 -3.01
CA TYR A 40 33.61 -3.20 -3.03
C TYR A 40 32.78 -3.44 -4.31
N ARG A 41 33.40 -3.95 -5.38
CA ARG A 41 32.71 -4.34 -6.62
C ARG A 41 31.73 -5.49 -6.39
N HIS A 42 31.92 -6.30 -5.35
CA HIS A 42 30.95 -7.34 -4.99
C HIS A 42 29.64 -6.78 -4.40
N LEU A 43 29.59 -5.50 -4.05
CA LEU A 43 28.36 -4.86 -3.56
C LEU A 43 27.36 -4.55 -4.68
N ILE A 44 27.73 -4.76 -5.94
CA ILE A 44 26.82 -4.65 -7.09
C ILE A 44 25.94 -5.90 -7.25
N TYR A 45 26.35 -7.08 -6.78
CA TYR A 45 25.56 -8.32 -6.87
C TYR A 45 24.20 -8.33 -6.14
N PRO A 46 23.99 -7.67 -4.98
CA PRO A 46 22.68 -7.65 -4.33
C PRO A 46 21.60 -6.92 -5.14
N ILE A 47 21.97 -5.96 -5.99
CA ILE A 47 21.02 -5.19 -6.81
C ILE A 47 20.29 -6.09 -7.83
N PRO A 48 20.97 -6.82 -8.73
CA PRO A 48 20.32 -7.75 -9.64
C PRO A 48 19.66 -8.90 -8.89
N LEU A 49 20.24 -9.38 -7.77
CA LEU A 49 19.62 -10.42 -6.96
C LEU A 49 18.26 -9.99 -6.40
N ALA A 50 18.14 -8.76 -5.88
CA ALA A 50 16.88 -8.21 -5.40
C ALA A 50 15.85 -8.12 -6.54
N ALA A 51 16.26 -7.71 -7.75
CA ALA A 51 15.39 -7.68 -8.91
C ALA A 51 14.88 -9.09 -9.29
N VAL A 52 15.74 -10.10 -9.25
CA VAL A 52 15.36 -11.50 -9.50
C VAL A 52 14.36 -12.00 -8.47
N ILE A 53 14.59 -11.72 -7.18
CA ILE A 53 13.68 -12.11 -6.09
C ILE A 53 12.31 -11.42 -6.25
N LEU A 54 12.29 -10.13 -6.61
CA LEU A 54 11.05 -9.40 -6.86
C LEU A 54 10.29 -9.93 -8.10
N MET A 55 11.02 -10.30 -9.15
CA MET A 55 10.43 -10.90 -10.34
C MET A 55 9.82 -12.28 -10.01
N LEU A 56 10.56 -13.12 -9.28
CA LEU A 56 10.07 -14.41 -8.82
C LEU A 56 8.82 -14.25 -7.94
N ARG A 57 8.86 -13.32 -6.98
CA ARG A 57 7.71 -12.96 -6.12
C ARG A 57 6.50 -12.58 -6.96
N SER A 58 6.68 -11.74 -7.97
CA SER A 58 5.61 -11.28 -8.86
C SER A 58 5.01 -12.42 -9.69
N VAL A 59 5.83 -13.38 -10.14
CA VAL A 59 5.34 -14.58 -10.85
C VAL A 59 4.54 -15.46 -9.89
N VAL A 60 5.06 -15.73 -8.70
CA VAL A 60 4.36 -16.54 -7.69
C VAL A 60 3.03 -15.91 -7.29
N GLU A 61 2.98 -14.60 -7.06
CA GLU A 61 1.72 -13.88 -6.78
C GLU A 61 0.72 -13.97 -7.92
N ARG A 62 1.16 -13.82 -9.18
CA ARG A 62 0.28 -13.97 -10.35
C ARG A 62 -0.24 -15.39 -10.51
N GLN A 63 0.61 -16.40 -10.28
CA GLN A 63 0.20 -17.81 -10.34
C GLN A 63 -0.76 -18.15 -9.21
N LEU A 64 -0.49 -17.71 -7.99
CA LEU A 64 -1.40 -17.87 -6.85
C LEU A 64 -2.72 -17.14 -7.09
N HIS A 65 -2.69 -15.90 -7.58
CA HIS A 65 -3.89 -15.13 -7.92
C HIS A 65 -4.71 -15.77 -9.05
N SER A 66 -4.05 -16.31 -10.08
CA SER A 66 -4.72 -17.04 -11.16
C SER A 66 -5.35 -18.33 -10.65
N ASN A 67 -4.64 -19.08 -9.80
CA ASN A 67 -5.10 -20.34 -9.25
C ASN A 67 -6.21 -20.18 -8.20
N ASN A 68 -6.19 -19.10 -7.42
CA ASN A 68 -7.18 -18.84 -6.36
C ASN A 68 -8.42 -18.08 -6.87
N THR A 69 -8.35 -17.40 -8.02
CA THR A 69 -9.47 -16.69 -8.65
C THR A 69 -10.63 -17.62 -9.04
N MET A 70 -10.39 -18.93 -9.18
CA MET A 70 -11.47 -19.90 -9.42
C MET A 70 -12.24 -20.32 -8.15
N ARG A 71 -11.87 -19.88 -6.94
CA ARG A 71 -12.46 -20.39 -5.68
C ARG A 71 -13.18 -19.40 -4.77
N GLY A 72 -13.39 -18.13 -5.15
CA GLY A 72 -14.03 -17.19 -4.23
C GLY A 72 -14.67 -15.96 -4.87
N THR A 73 -15.99 -16.03 -5.02
CA THR A 73 -16.95 -14.92 -5.09
C THR A 73 -16.76 -13.85 -6.16
N ARG A 74 -17.31 -14.14 -7.34
CA ARG A 74 -17.99 -13.12 -8.15
C ARG A 74 -19.33 -12.77 -7.48
N ALA A 75 -19.31 -12.05 -6.35
CA ALA A 75 -20.51 -11.42 -5.84
C ALA A 75 -20.69 -10.10 -6.59
N LYS A 76 -21.62 -10.07 -7.55
CA LYS A 76 -22.10 -8.81 -8.11
C LYS A 76 -22.73 -8.02 -6.95
N PRO A 77 -22.37 -6.75 -6.70
CA PRO A 77 -23.15 -5.93 -5.81
C PRO A 77 -24.43 -5.54 -6.55
N CYS A 78 -25.40 -6.45 -6.59
CA CYS A 78 -26.79 -6.07 -6.84
C CYS A 78 -27.38 -5.70 -5.49
N LEU A 79 -26.94 -4.57 -4.93
CA LEU A 79 -27.56 -3.99 -3.75
C LEU A 79 -28.85 -3.28 -4.17
N GLY A 80 -29.80 -4.07 -4.67
CA GLY A 80 -31.22 -3.71 -4.62
C GLY A 80 -31.71 -4.04 -3.21
N PRO A 81 -32.51 -3.19 -2.56
CA PRO A 81 -33.02 -3.50 -1.24
C PRO A 81 -33.87 -4.78 -1.28
N PRO A 82 -33.88 -5.58 -0.19
CA PRO A 82 -34.64 -6.83 -0.15
C PRO A 82 -36.11 -6.56 -0.46
N ILE A 83 -36.78 -7.52 -1.09
CA ILE A 83 -38.18 -7.46 -1.57
C ILE A 83 -39.13 -6.84 -0.53
N VAL A 84 -38.84 -7.03 0.76
CA VAL A 84 -39.55 -6.43 1.90
C VAL A 84 -39.62 -4.90 1.84
N VAL A 85 -38.52 -4.21 1.50
CA VAL A 85 -38.47 -2.73 1.45
C VAL A 85 -39.22 -2.21 0.22
N ALA A 86 -39.16 -2.93 -0.91
CA ALA A 86 -39.93 -2.59 -2.11
C ALA A 86 -41.44 -2.72 -1.86
N ASN A 87 -41.88 -3.78 -1.18
CA ASN A 87 -43.28 -3.95 -0.79
C ASN A 87 -43.73 -2.90 0.23
N LEU A 88 -42.86 -2.49 1.16
CA LEU A 88 -43.19 -1.43 2.12
C LEU A 88 -43.37 -0.07 1.44
N ILE A 89 -42.50 0.28 0.49
CA ILE A 89 -42.59 1.53 -0.30
C ILE A 89 -43.85 1.50 -1.20
N ALA A 90 -44.15 0.37 -1.84
CA ALA A 90 -45.34 0.23 -2.68
C ALA A 90 -46.64 0.30 -1.87
N THR A 91 -46.66 -0.27 -0.66
CA THR A 91 -47.82 -0.25 0.23
C THR A 91 -48.09 1.16 0.75
N ASN A 92 -47.06 1.87 1.23
CA ASN A 92 -47.22 3.24 1.74
C ASN A 92 -47.68 4.23 0.65
N ARG A 93 -47.28 4.05 -0.60
CA ARG A 93 -47.80 4.88 -1.72
C ARG A 93 -49.27 4.63 -2.01
N ARG A 94 -49.80 3.42 -1.85
CA ARG A 94 -51.23 3.13 -2.09
C ARG A 94 -52.12 3.77 -1.03
N THR A 95 -51.72 3.71 0.25
CA THR A 95 -52.49 4.34 1.34
C THR A 95 -52.52 5.85 1.22
N ALA A 96 -51.43 6.48 0.74
CA ALA A 96 -51.37 7.92 0.52
C ALA A 96 -52.29 8.39 -0.62
N LEU A 97 -52.47 7.60 -1.68
CA LEU A 97 -53.35 7.93 -2.80
C LEU A 97 -54.84 7.78 -2.47
N THR A 98 -55.21 6.87 -1.56
CA THR A 98 -56.61 6.71 -1.12
C THR A 98 -57.09 7.89 -0.26
N GLN A 99 -56.19 8.58 0.46
CA GLN A 99 -56.58 9.71 1.31
C GLN A 99 -56.82 11.03 0.57
N GLN A 100 -56.39 11.16 -0.69
CA GLN A 100 -56.52 12.41 -1.44
C GLN A 100 -57.76 12.50 -2.35
N GLN A 101 -58.67 11.52 -2.34
CA GLN A 101 -59.92 11.68 -3.09
C GLN A 101 -60.80 12.73 -2.39
N PRO A 102 -61.00 13.93 -2.96
CA PRO A 102 -61.89 14.91 -2.37
C PRO A 102 -63.30 14.33 -2.43
N THR A 103 -64.00 14.31 -1.31
CA THR A 103 -65.42 13.95 -1.27
C THR A 103 -66.19 14.93 -2.14
N PHE A 104 -66.48 14.52 -3.37
CA PHE A 104 -67.33 15.26 -4.29
C PHE A 104 -68.76 15.18 -3.73
N HIS A 105 -69.14 16.17 -2.92
CA HIS A 105 -70.52 16.33 -2.49
C HIS A 105 -71.37 16.76 -3.69
N PRO A 106 -72.39 15.97 -4.10
CA PRO A 106 -73.28 16.40 -5.16
C PRO A 106 -74.14 17.57 -4.65
N LYS A 107 -73.96 18.77 -5.20
CA LYS A 107 -74.97 19.84 -5.11
C LYS A 107 -76.22 19.34 -5.83
N LYS A 108 -77.27 19.07 -5.05
CA LYS A 108 -78.62 18.83 -5.57
C LYS A 108 -79.06 20.08 -6.33
N GLY A 109 -79.21 19.95 -7.65
CA GLY A 109 -80.11 20.80 -8.41
C GLY A 109 -81.46 20.11 -8.47
N SER A 110 -82.53 20.82 -8.08
CA SER A 110 -83.79 20.87 -8.84
C SER A 110 -84.80 21.78 -8.14
N GLN A 111 -85.31 22.71 -8.94
CA GLN A 111 -86.63 23.36 -8.92
C GLN A 111 -86.94 24.37 -7.80
#